data_AF-A0A944Q8A4-F1
#
_entry.id   AF-A0A944Q8A4-F1
#
_cell.length_a   1.000
_cell.length_b   1.000
_cell.length_c   1.000
_cell.angle_alpha   90.00
_cell.angle_beta   90.00
_cell.angle_gamma   90.00
#
_symmetry.space_group_name_H-M   'P 1'
#
loop_
_entity.id
_entity.type
_entity.pdbx_description
1 polymer ?
#
loop_
_entity_poly.entity_id
_entity_poly.type
_entity_poly.pdbx_seq_one_letter_code
_entity_poly.pdbx_strand_id
1 'polypeptide(L)'
;MSSARDGWSKAPCRRCAWTVPVTRAGVCAPCLLAVRLGEDDSWAWGELHDETLAPGRPRQLALDIEGVALPEARPVRMPQAKSGRRAAIPSWLRARLPEPIQDDPRICPPQVPGQLGLFPTPARQFARTDAARISDRPIPGFEAVSEQLRYMADERRVRARTMWIWRLEGFARLALAARDPDQHQVAAEVLKDLLYNGPILGQALDRADLLAPPPPRRMVPPRGTGPTRQGGQRDPELRGQCAHCLAWANDRRVLCVPCTSWCCEIRKLGGNEAECDRCHRTLMLRGGMCRMCRIVVAETEVDTARSARADPPGRRGMPGRTARHTPPLLVGLTPLAEYPGGVYGCGVGPRERGHTGRDRG
;
A
#
# COMPACT_ATOMS: atom_id res chain seq x y z
N MET A 1 -2.67 -29.45 -47.42
CA MET A 1 -2.24 -30.32 -46.31
C MET A 1 -2.93 -29.87 -45.04
N SER A 2 -3.98 -30.58 -44.63
CA SER A 2 -4.82 -30.24 -43.47
C SER A 2 -4.30 -30.98 -42.23
N SER A 3 -3.43 -30.34 -41.45
CA SER A 3 -3.13 -30.82 -40.10
C SER A 3 -4.25 -30.32 -39.18
N ALA A 4 -5.08 -31.23 -38.69
CA ALA A 4 -6.04 -30.93 -37.63
C ALA A 4 -5.27 -30.30 -36.45
N ARG A 5 -5.50 -29.02 -36.19
CA ARG A 5 -4.96 -28.35 -35.00
C ARG A 5 -5.84 -28.74 -33.82
N ASP A 6 -5.51 -29.86 -33.18
CA ASP A 6 -6.16 -30.30 -31.94
C ASP A 6 -6.19 -29.14 -30.92
N GLY A 7 -7.39 -28.73 -30.51
CA GLY A 7 -7.60 -27.66 -29.53
C GLY A 7 -8.16 -26.34 -30.07
N TRP A 8 -8.67 -26.31 -31.30
CA TRP A 8 -9.41 -25.16 -31.85
C TRP A 8 -10.92 -25.41 -31.77
N SER A 9 -11.69 -24.42 -31.33
CA SER A 9 -13.16 -24.47 -31.29
C SER A 9 -13.75 -23.37 -32.16
N LYS A 10 -14.96 -23.59 -32.70
CA LYS A 10 -15.69 -22.56 -33.45
C LYS A 10 -16.45 -21.69 -32.44
N ALA A 11 -15.98 -20.47 -32.23
CA ALA A 11 -16.54 -19.53 -31.26
C ALA A 11 -16.24 -18.08 -31.69
N PRO A 12 -16.96 -17.08 -31.15
CA PRO A 12 -16.62 -15.68 -31.39
C PRO A 12 -15.23 -15.35 -30.84
N CYS A 13 -14.37 -14.77 -31.67
CA CYS A 13 -13.04 -14.33 -31.25
C CYS A 13 -13.14 -13.14 -30.29
N ARG A 14 -12.49 -13.23 -29.12
CA ARG A 14 -12.48 -12.16 -28.09
C ARG A 14 -11.94 -10.81 -28.58
N ARG A 15 -11.02 -10.81 -29.55
CA ARG A 15 -10.48 -9.58 -30.15
C ARG A 15 -11.38 -8.96 -31.22
N CYS A 16 -11.71 -9.71 -32.28
CA CYS A 16 -12.42 -9.16 -33.45
C CYS A 16 -13.92 -9.47 -33.50
N ALA A 17 -14.47 -10.22 -32.55
CA ALA A 17 -15.88 -10.67 -32.48
C ALA A 17 -16.34 -11.66 -33.57
N TRP A 18 -15.52 -11.96 -34.58
CA TRP A 18 -15.90 -12.89 -35.66
C TRP A 18 -15.99 -14.34 -35.18
N THR A 19 -17.02 -15.05 -35.61
CA THR A 19 -17.20 -16.49 -35.36
C THR A 19 -16.32 -17.30 -36.30
N VAL A 20 -15.17 -17.74 -35.79
CA VAL A 20 -14.14 -18.48 -36.55
C VAL A 20 -13.52 -19.57 -35.66
N PRO A 21 -12.68 -20.46 -36.20
CA PRO A 21 -11.83 -21.29 -35.38
C PRO A 21 -10.93 -20.42 -34.48
N VAL A 22 -11.04 -20.60 -33.17
CA VAL A 22 -10.24 -19.92 -32.15
C VAL A 22 -9.44 -20.92 -31.33
N THR A 23 -8.32 -20.46 -30.79
CA THR A 23 -7.54 -21.23 -29.81
C THR A 23 -8.30 -21.37 -28.48
N ARG A 24 -7.80 -22.20 -27.54
CA ARG A 24 -8.32 -22.27 -26.16
C ARG A 24 -8.37 -20.91 -25.43
N ALA A 25 -7.54 -19.94 -25.84
CA ALA A 25 -7.56 -18.59 -25.29
C ALA A 25 -8.73 -17.72 -25.84
N GLY A 26 -9.53 -18.25 -26.77
CA GLY A 26 -10.65 -17.54 -27.39
C GLY A 26 -10.25 -16.52 -28.45
N VAL A 27 -9.03 -16.63 -29.01
CA VAL A 27 -8.51 -15.70 -30.04
C VAL A 27 -8.19 -16.48 -31.32
N CYS A 28 -8.56 -15.93 -32.48
CA CYS A 28 -8.27 -16.52 -33.78
C CYS A 28 -6.83 -16.26 -34.26
N ALA A 29 -6.31 -17.10 -35.16
CA ALA A 29 -4.95 -16.97 -35.69
C ALA A 29 -4.62 -15.57 -36.23
N PRO A 30 -5.47 -14.96 -37.09
CA PRO A 30 -5.20 -13.64 -37.64
C PRO A 30 -5.08 -12.55 -36.56
N CYS A 31 -5.90 -12.61 -35.52
CA CYS A 31 -5.81 -11.68 -34.40
C CYS A 31 -4.56 -11.88 -33.54
N LEU A 32 -4.09 -13.13 -33.38
CA LEU A 32 -2.82 -13.41 -32.71
C LEU A 32 -1.62 -12.91 -33.53
N LEU A 33 -1.69 -13.00 -34.86
CA LEU A 33 -0.69 -12.45 -35.77
C LEU A 33 -0.63 -10.93 -35.68
N ALA A 34 -1.78 -10.24 -35.76
CA ALA A 34 -1.86 -8.79 -35.61
C ALA A 34 -1.23 -8.30 -34.30
N VAL A 35 -1.51 -8.99 -33.19
CA VAL A 35 -0.90 -8.71 -31.88
C VAL A 35 0.61 -9.00 -31.87
N ARG A 36 1.07 -10.03 -32.59
CA ARG A 36 2.49 -10.39 -32.65
C ARG A 36 3.32 -9.44 -33.52
N LEU A 37 2.73 -8.94 -34.60
CA LEU A 37 3.25 -7.82 -35.39
C LEU A 37 3.07 -6.49 -34.63
N GLY A 38 2.28 -6.53 -33.54
CA GLY A 38 1.91 -5.49 -32.60
C GLY A 38 1.36 -4.24 -33.28
N GLU A 39 0.38 -4.54 -34.11
CA GLU A 39 -0.63 -3.61 -34.58
C GLU A 39 -1.62 -3.25 -33.45
N ASP A 40 -1.55 -3.94 -32.30
CA ASP A 40 -2.50 -3.78 -31.19
C ASP A 40 -1.90 -4.13 -29.81
N ASP A 41 -0.84 -3.41 -29.43
CA ASP A 41 -0.17 -3.57 -28.14
C ASP A 41 -1.11 -3.24 -26.95
N SER A 42 -2.08 -2.34 -27.17
CA SER A 42 -3.09 -1.97 -26.16
C SER A 42 -3.99 -3.15 -25.76
N TRP A 43 -4.44 -3.95 -26.74
CA TRP A 43 -5.23 -5.14 -26.48
C TRP A 43 -4.37 -6.22 -25.81
N ALA A 44 -3.12 -6.39 -26.25
CA ALA A 44 -2.19 -7.34 -25.65
C ALA A 44 -1.92 -7.02 -24.17
N TRP A 45 -1.81 -5.73 -23.83
CA TRP A 45 -1.60 -5.26 -22.47
C TRP A 45 -2.80 -5.53 -21.57
N GLY A 46 -4.01 -5.17 -22.00
CA GLY A 46 -5.20 -5.44 -21.20
C GLY A 46 -5.47 -6.95 -21.04
N GLU A 47 -5.10 -7.77 -22.03
CA GLU A 47 -5.16 -9.24 -21.92
C GLU A 47 -4.19 -9.79 -20.86
N LEU A 48 -3.04 -9.16 -20.65
CA LEU A 48 -2.10 -9.54 -19.58
C LEU A 48 -2.57 -9.12 -18.18
N HIS A 49 -3.35 -8.04 -18.10
CA HIS A 49 -3.80 -7.44 -16.84
C HIS A 49 -5.21 -7.86 -16.43
N ASP A 50 -5.78 -8.85 -17.13
CA ASP A 50 -7.16 -9.31 -16.90
C ASP A 50 -8.19 -8.16 -17.01
N GLU A 51 -7.92 -7.19 -17.87
CA GLU A 51 -8.83 -6.07 -18.15
C GLU A 51 -10.00 -6.51 -19.04
N THR A 52 -11.14 -5.82 -18.90
CA THR A 52 -12.30 -6.02 -19.78
C THR A 52 -12.00 -5.41 -21.15
N LEU A 53 -11.63 -6.25 -22.11
CA LEU A 53 -11.32 -5.83 -23.48
C LEU A 53 -12.58 -5.74 -24.34
N ALA A 54 -12.83 -4.58 -24.93
CA ALA A 54 -13.91 -4.40 -25.90
C ALA A 54 -13.63 -5.24 -27.16
N PRO A 55 -14.62 -6.05 -27.63
CA PRO A 55 -14.51 -6.79 -28.88
C PRO A 55 -14.71 -5.87 -30.09
N GLY A 56 -14.41 -6.37 -31.30
CA GLY A 56 -14.63 -5.63 -32.55
C GLY A 56 -13.40 -4.87 -33.06
N ARG A 57 -12.19 -5.23 -32.61
CA ARG A 57 -10.95 -4.64 -33.12
C ARG A 57 -10.78 -4.97 -34.62
N PRO A 58 -10.30 -4.00 -35.43
CA PRO A 58 -10.10 -4.22 -36.85
C PRO A 58 -9.09 -5.35 -37.09
N ARG A 59 -9.30 -6.06 -38.20
CA ARG A 59 -8.38 -7.08 -38.70
C ARG A 59 -7.56 -6.46 -39.82
N GLN A 60 -6.25 -6.43 -39.67
CA GLN A 60 -5.39 -6.15 -40.80
C GLN A 60 -5.38 -7.37 -41.73
N LEU A 61 -5.40 -7.11 -43.03
CA LEU A 61 -5.26 -8.15 -44.05
C LEU A 61 -3.80 -8.60 -44.05
N ALA A 62 -3.55 -9.84 -43.63
CA ALA A 62 -2.24 -10.46 -43.73
C ALA A 62 -2.11 -11.07 -45.13
N LEU A 63 -1.14 -10.60 -45.91
CA LEU A 63 -0.79 -11.16 -47.20
C LEU A 63 0.15 -12.35 -46.99
N ASP A 64 -0.19 -13.48 -47.60
CA ASP A 64 0.72 -14.62 -47.70
C ASP A 64 1.60 -14.39 -48.92
N ILE A 65 2.90 -14.18 -48.69
CA ILE A 65 3.89 -13.93 -49.74
C ILE A 65 4.72 -15.20 -49.86
N GLU A 66 4.77 -15.76 -51.07
CA GLU A 66 5.52 -16.99 -51.34
C GLU A 66 6.99 -16.83 -50.90
N GLY A 67 7.46 -17.76 -50.06
CA GLY A 67 8.82 -17.73 -49.48
C GLY A 67 8.96 -16.94 -48.17
N VAL A 68 7.93 -16.21 -47.71
CA VAL A 68 7.97 -15.47 -46.43
C VAL A 68 7.15 -16.21 -45.37
N ALA A 69 7.83 -16.82 -44.41
CA ALA A 69 7.17 -17.48 -43.29
C ALA A 69 6.51 -16.47 -42.34
N LEU A 70 5.20 -16.59 -42.14
CA LEU A 70 4.50 -15.81 -41.12
C LEU A 70 4.92 -16.27 -39.70
N PRO A 71 4.99 -15.33 -38.73
CA PRO A 71 5.26 -15.67 -37.34
C PRO A 71 4.25 -16.68 -36.79
N GLU A 72 4.65 -17.54 -35.87
CA GLU A 72 3.68 -18.44 -35.24
C GLU A 72 2.63 -17.68 -34.42
N ALA A 73 1.35 -17.98 -34.70
CA ALA A 73 0.20 -17.47 -33.95
C ALA A 73 0.09 -18.15 -32.56
N ARG A 74 0.92 -17.70 -31.61
CA ARG A 74 0.91 -18.15 -30.22
C ARG A 74 0.02 -17.24 -29.36
N PRO A 75 -0.74 -17.78 -28.39
CA PRO A 75 -1.55 -16.98 -27.50
C PRO A 75 -0.68 -16.08 -26.60
N VAL A 76 -1.19 -14.87 -26.31
CA VAL A 76 -0.55 -13.91 -25.39
C VAL A 76 -0.43 -14.50 -23.99
N ARG A 77 -1.49 -15.18 -23.55
CA ARG A 77 -1.54 -15.94 -22.30
C ARG A 77 -1.51 -17.43 -22.60
N MET A 78 -0.46 -18.12 -22.16
CA MET A 78 -0.51 -19.59 -22.13
C MET A 78 -1.55 -20.00 -21.09
N PRO A 79 -2.42 -21.00 -21.38
CA PRO A 79 -3.36 -21.53 -20.38
C PRO A 79 -2.60 -21.84 -19.10
N GLN A 80 -3.11 -21.36 -17.96
CA GLN A 80 -2.44 -21.51 -16.67
C GLN A 80 -1.99 -22.97 -16.49
N ALA A 81 -0.69 -23.19 -16.29
CA ALA A 81 -0.26 -24.42 -15.66
C ALA A 81 -1.00 -24.51 -14.31
N LYS A 82 -1.42 -25.72 -13.91
CA LYS A 82 -2.20 -26.01 -12.68
C LYS A 82 -1.62 -25.45 -11.37
N SER A 83 -0.49 -24.75 -11.40
CA SER A 83 0.26 -24.22 -10.26
C SER A 83 -0.12 -22.80 -9.81
N GLY A 84 -1.15 -22.17 -10.38
CA GLY A 84 -1.59 -20.83 -9.96
C GLY A 84 -0.56 -19.70 -10.18
N ARG A 85 0.57 -19.99 -10.83
CA ARG A 85 1.53 -18.97 -11.26
C ARG A 85 0.96 -18.20 -12.43
N ARG A 86 0.99 -16.86 -12.34
CA ARG A 86 0.72 -15.98 -13.49
C ARG A 86 1.60 -16.42 -14.66
N ALA A 87 0.98 -16.60 -15.83
CA ALA A 87 1.71 -16.98 -17.04
C ALA A 87 2.81 -15.96 -17.31
N ALA A 88 4.03 -16.43 -17.60
CA ALA A 88 5.14 -15.55 -17.91
C ALA A 88 4.82 -14.76 -19.20
N ILE A 89 5.01 -13.44 -19.16
CA ILE A 89 4.86 -12.56 -20.33
C ILE A 89 5.85 -13.04 -21.40
N PRO A 90 5.38 -13.37 -22.64
CA PRO A 90 6.26 -13.77 -23.73
C PRO A 90 7.35 -12.73 -24.02
N SER A 91 8.56 -13.17 -24.31
CA SER A 91 9.71 -12.27 -24.55
C SER A 91 9.50 -11.27 -25.68
N TRP A 92 8.85 -11.71 -26.77
CA TRP A 92 8.52 -10.86 -27.92
C TRP A 92 7.58 -9.71 -27.56
N LEU A 93 6.69 -9.92 -26.58
CA LEU A 93 5.77 -8.90 -26.11
C LEU A 93 6.47 -8.00 -25.10
N ARG A 94 7.27 -8.58 -24.19
CA ARG A 94 8.03 -7.83 -23.16
C ARG A 94 8.91 -6.72 -23.75
N ALA A 95 9.54 -6.96 -24.89
CA ALA A 95 10.40 -5.97 -25.55
C ALA A 95 9.65 -4.74 -26.10
N ARG A 96 8.32 -4.82 -26.22
CA ARG A 96 7.47 -3.78 -26.80
C ARG A 96 6.59 -3.08 -25.76
N LEU A 97 6.48 -3.66 -24.57
CA LEU A 97 5.69 -3.09 -23.51
C LEU A 97 6.48 -1.95 -22.88
N PRO A 98 5.85 -0.77 -22.64
CA PRO A 98 6.47 0.23 -21.80
C PRO A 98 6.77 -0.41 -20.44
N GLU A 99 7.97 -0.17 -19.91
CA GLU A 99 8.28 -0.58 -18.55
C GLU A 99 7.24 0.08 -17.64
N PRO A 100 6.51 -0.69 -16.81
CA PRO A 100 5.55 -0.09 -15.91
C PRO A 100 6.33 0.83 -14.98
N ILE A 101 5.99 2.13 -14.94
CA ILE A 101 6.54 3.07 -13.97
C ILE A 101 6.25 2.50 -12.58
N GLN A 102 7.29 2.08 -11.87
CA GLN A 102 7.18 1.51 -10.53
C GLN A 102 7.41 2.61 -9.49
N ASP A 103 6.60 3.67 -9.56
CA ASP A 103 6.50 4.66 -8.50
C ASP A 103 5.06 4.74 -7.98
N ASP A 104 4.81 4.03 -6.89
CA ASP A 104 3.55 4.05 -6.19
C ASP A 104 3.53 5.20 -5.16
N PRO A 105 2.70 6.23 -5.36
CA PRO A 105 2.66 7.39 -4.47
C PRO A 105 2.15 7.07 -3.06
N ARG A 106 1.61 5.86 -2.83
CA ARG A 106 1.17 5.41 -1.50
C ARG A 106 2.33 4.97 -0.62
N ILE A 107 3.45 4.55 -1.21
CA ILE A 107 4.66 4.15 -0.50
C ILE A 107 5.53 5.39 -0.31
N CYS A 108 5.73 5.79 0.94
CA CYS A 108 6.44 7.03 1.31
C CYS A 108 5.97 8.21 0.47
N PRO A 109 4.71 8.67 0.62
CA PRO A 109 4.17 9.74 -0.21
C PRO A 109 5.11 10.96 -0.20
N PRO A 110 5.25 11.68 -1.33
CA PRO A 110 6.08 12.87 -1.38
C PRO A 110 5.62 13.85 -0.29
N GLN A 111 6.53 14.18 0.62
CA GLN A 111 6.23 15.08 1.72
C GLN A 111 6.39 16.52 1.22
N VAL A 112 5.40 17.36 1.48
CA VAL A 112 5.40 18.76 1.04
C VAL A 112 6.31 19.57 1.98
N PRO A 113 7.32 20.29 1.46
CA PRO A 113 8.13 21.23 2.24
C PRO A 113 7.27 22.15 3.12
N GLY A 114 7.69 22.39 4.36
CA GLY A 114 6.97 23.23 5.32
C GLY A 114 5.77 22.57 6.02
N GLN A 115 5.37 21.35 5.64
CA GLN A 115 4.34 20.61 6.37
C GLN A 115 4.96 19.92 7.59
N LEU A 116 4.84 20.55 8.77
CA LEU A 116 5.14 19.87 10.02
C LEU A 116 4.22 18.64 10.17
N GLY A 117 4.82 17.48 10.38
CA GLY A 117 4.09 16.27 10.79
C GLY A 117 3.48 16.49 12.16
N LEU A 118 2.26 17.05 12.21
CA LEU A 118 1.52 17.32 13.45
C LEU A 118 1.27 16.05 14.28
N PHE A 119 1.32 14.89 13.62
CA PHE A 119 1.20 13.59 14.25
C PHE A 119 2.42 12.72 13.92
N PRO A 120 2.90 11.91 14.87
CA PRO A 120 3.92 10.94 14.58
C PRO A 120 3.44 10.01 13.46
N THR A 121 4.26 9.87 12.43
CA THR A 121 4.05 8.88 11.38
C THR A 121 3.82 7.52 12.04
N PRO A 122 2.70 6.83 11.74
CA PRO A 122 2.46 5.50 12.29
C PRO A 122 3.63 4.58 11.95
N ALA A 123 3.95 3.66 12.86
CA ALA A 123 4.90 2.59 12.58
C ALA A 123 4.66 1.95 11.21
N ARG A 124 5.71 1.86 10.41
CA ARG A 124 5.66 1.14 9.13
C ARG A 124 6.64 -0.02 9.21
N GLN A 125 6.29 -1.16 8.66
CA GLN A 125 7.27 -2.22 8.41
C GLN A 125 7.44 -2.28 6.92
N PHE A 126 8.61 -1.83 6.44
CA PHE A 126 8.89 -1.87 5.03
C PHE A 126 9.17 -3.29 4.57
N ALA A 127 8.44 -3.72 3.55
CA ALA A 127 8.67 -4.98 2.89
C ALA A 127 9.56 -4.80 1.65
N ARG A 128 10.17 -5.89 1.19
CA ARG A 128 10.93 -5.90 -0.07
C ARG A 128 10.08 -5.48 -1.27
N THR A 129 8.77 -5.78 -1.23
CA THR A 129 7.83 -5.37 -2.27
C THR A 129 7.63 -3.86 -2.34
N ASP A 130 7.82 -3.14 -1.22
CA ASP A 130 7.66 -1.69 -1.19
C ASP A 130 8.84 -0.99 -1.87
N ALA A 131 10.05 -1.55 -1.74
CA ALA A 131 11.23 -1.06 -2.44
C ALA A 131 11.08 -1.13 -3.96
N ALA A 132 10.50 -2.24 -4.46
CA ALA A 132 10.22 -2.39 -5.89
C ALA A 132 9.19 -1.35 -6.37
N ARG A 133 8.19 -1.03 -5.55
CA ARG A 133 7.15 -0.03 -5.86
C ARG A 133 7.64 1.41 -5.87
N ILE A 134 8.91 1.68 -5.54
CA ILE A 134 9.52 3.02 -5.65
C ILE A 134 10.86 2.98 -6.37
N SER A 135 11.10 1.95 -7.21
CA SER A 135 12.39 1.74 -7.86
C SER A 135 12.75 2.85 -8.85
N ASP A 136 11.75 3.53 -9.40
CA ASP A 136 11.95 4.54 -10.45
C ASP A 136 11.89 5.96 -9.89
N ARG A 137 11.57 6.11 -8.60
CA ARG A 137 11.50 7.40 -7.94
C ARG A 137 12.89 8.04 -7.85
N PRO A 138 13.07 9.30 -8.28
CA PRO A 138 14.32 10.03 -8.04
C PRO A 138 14.43 10.40 -6.56
N ILE A 139 15.48 9.94 -5.89
CA ILE A 139 15.68 10.14 -4.45
C ILE A 139 17.04 10.82 -4.22
N PRO A 140 17.07 12.08 -3.75
CA PRO A 140 18.31 12.79 -3.46
C PRO A 140 19.18 12.04 -2.44
N GLY A 141 20.48 11.91 -2.73
CA GLY A 141 21.46 11.22 -1.87
C GLY A 141 21.56 9.71 -2.08
N PHE A 142 20.70 9.11 -2.93
CA PHE A 142 20.73 7.67 -3.16
C PHE A 142 22.07 7.16 -3.75
N GLU A 143 22.65 7.90 -4.69
CA GLU A 143 23.93 7.52 -5.32
C GLU A 143 25.07 7.41 -4.31
N ALA A 144 25.17 8.35 -3.37
CA ALA A 144 26.18 8.33 -2.32
C ALA A 144 26.04 7.08 -1.43
N VAL A 145 24.81 6.69 -1.07
CA VAL A 145 24.57 5.47 -0.29
C VAL A 145 24.87 4.22 -1.11
N SER A 146 24.49 4.18 -2.39
CA SER A 146 24.79 3.06 -3.30
C SER A 146 26.30 2.84 -3.43
N GLU A 147 27.07 3.92 -3.54
CA GLU A 147 28.52 3.87 -3.54
C GLU A 147 29.08 3.29 -2.22
N GLN A 148 28.62 3.76 -1.07
CA GLN A 148 29.02 3.20 0.23
C GLN A 148 28.66 1.72 0.38
N LEU A 149 27.50 1.29 -0.12
CA LEU A 149 27.12 -0.12 -0.13
C LEU A 149 28.08 -0.97 -0.98
N ARG A 150 28.55 -0.46 -2.13
CA ARG A 150 29.55 -1.15 -2.95
C ARG A 150 30.87 -1.30 -2.20
N TYR A 151 31.37 -0.22 -1.59
CA TYR A 151 32.59 -0.27 -0.76
C TYR A 151 32.46 -1.27 0.40
N MET A 152 31.34 -1.25 1.11
CA MET A 152 31.08 -2.20 2.21
C MET A 152 31.02 -3.65 1.73
N ALA A 153 30.47 -3.91 0.54
CA ALA A 153 30.42 -5.26 -0.03
C ALA A 153 31.83 -5.80 -0.33
N ASP A 154 32.71 -4.91 -0.82
CA ASP A 154 34.10 -5.23 -1.14
C ASP A 154 34.93 -5.44 0.14
N GLU A 155 34.81 -4.55 1.13
CA GLU A 155 35.45 -4.69 2.45
C GLU A 155 35.08 -6.01 3.14
N ARG A 156 33.81 -6.41 3.07
CA ARG A 156 33.29 -7.62 3.71
C ARG A 156 33.44 -8.88 2.86
N ARG A 157 33.98 -8.77 1.63
CA ARG A 157 34.16 -9.88 0.67
C ARG A 157 32.88 -10.70 0.48
N VAL A 158 31.75 -10.02 0.27
CA VAL A 158 30.44 -10.69 0.16
C VAL A 158 30.40 -11.58 -1.08
N ARG A 159 30.20 -12.90 -0.89
CA ARG A 159 30.17 -13.89 -1.99
C ARG A 159 29.11 -13.60 -3.05
N ALA A 160 27.90 -13.19 -2.63
CA ALA A 160 26.78 -12.84 -3.52
C ALA A 160 26.66 -11.31 -3.67
N ARG A 161 27.78 -10.65 -3.99
CA ARG A 161 27.93 -9.18 -4.03
C ARG A 161 26.77 -8.47 -4.71
N THR A 162 26.47 -8.80 -5.96
CA THR A 162 25.44 -8.13 -6.76
C THR A 162 24.05 -8.25 -6.13
N MET A 163 23.67 -9.45 -5.69
CA MET A 163 22.37 -9.69 -5.05
C MET A 163 22.25 -8.99 -3.69
N TRP A 164 23.35 -8.89 -2.95
CA TRP A 164 23.41 -8.21 -1.66
C TRP A 164 23.26 -6.69 -1.83
N ILE A 165 23.99 -6.10 -2.78
CA ILE A 165 23.90 -4.67 -3.12
C ILE A 165 22.48 -4.34 -3.59
N TRP A 166 21.97 -5.07 -4.59
CA TRP A 166 20.63 -4.84 -5.13
C TRP A 166 19.54 -4.86 -4.04
N ARG A 167 19.65 -5.81 -3.09
CA ARG A 167 18.72 -5.89 -1.96
C ARG A 167 18.80 -4.67 -1.06
N LEU A 168 20.01 -4.23 -0.69
CA LEU A 168 20.19 -3.11 0.23
C LEU A 168 19.89 -1.77 -0.42
N GLU A 169 20.18 -1.60 -1.71
CA GLU A 169 19.78 -0.43 -2.49
C GLU A 169 18.27 -0.20 -2.45
N GLY A 170 17.47 -1.26 -2.59
CA GLY A 170 16.01 -1.17 -2.45
C GLY A 170 15.57 -0.63 -1.07
N PHE A 171 16.21 -1.08 0.01
CA PHE A 171 15.90 -0.58 1.35
C PHE A 171 16.49 0.82 1.63
N ALA A 172 17.63 1.16 1.03
CA ALA A 172 18.20 2.50 1.10
C ALA A 172 17.27 3.54 0.46
N ARG A 173 16.65 3.21 -0.68
CA ARG A 173 15.59 4.04 -1.30
C ARG A 173 14.44 4.28 -0.34
N LEU A 174 13.93 3.24 0.31
CA LEU A 174 12.84 3.37 1.29
C LEU A 174 13.23 4.27 2.47
N ALA A 175 14.44 4.10 3.00
CA ALA A 175 14.96 4.91 4.11
C ALA A 175 15.01 6.40 3.74
N LEU A 176 15.58 6.72 2.58
CA LEU A 176 15.73 8.08 2.07
C LEU A 176 14.38 8.70 1.65
N ALA A 177 13.45 7.89 1.14
CA ALA A 177 12.08 8.33 0.82
C ALA A 177 11.25 8.60 2.08
N ALA A 178 11.60 7.99 3.22
CA ALA A 178 10.90 8.14 4.49
C ALA A 178 11.39 9.34 5.34
N ARG A 179 12.34 10.14 4.83
CA ARG A 179 12.78 11.40 5.47
C ARG A 179 11.59 12.34 5.71
N ASP A 180 11.68 13.12 6.78
CA ASP A 180 10.75 14.22 7.01
C ASP A 180 10.93 15.30 5.93
N PRO A 181 9.92 16.16 5.69
CA PRO A 181 10.07 17.23 4.73
C PRO A 181 11.18 18.17 5.22
N ASP A 182 11.94 18.72 4.28
CA ASP A 182 13.07 19.65 4.54
C ASP A 182 14.29 19.04 5.25
N GLN A 183 14.27 17.73 5.57
CA GLN A 183 15.43 17.04 6.14
C GLN A 183 16.27 16.37 5.05
N HIS A 184 17.57 16.66 5.04
CA HIS A 184 18.53 15.97 4.18
C HIS A 184 18.90 14.58 4.73
N GLN A 185 18.97 14.46 6.05
CA GLN A 185 19.38 13.24 6.75
C GLN A 185 18.20 12.35 7.12
N VAL A 186 18.45 11.05 7.22
CA VAL A 186 17.51 10.03 7.68
C VAL A 186 17.59 9.93 9.20
N ALA A 187 16.46 10.07 9.87
CA ALA A 187 16.40 9.87 11.31
C ALA A 187 16.67 8.40 11.69
N ALA A 188 17.44 8.16 12.76
CA ALA A 188 17.80 6.80 13.19
C ALA A 188 16.57 5.92 13.48
N GLU A 189 15.44 6.52 13.86
CA GLU A 189 14.18 5.84 14.09
C GLU A 189 13.62 5.16 12.83
N VAL A 190 13.87 5.74 11.65
CA VAL A 190 13.43 5.18 10.36
C VAL A 190 14.11 3.82 10.10
N LEU A 191 15.31 3.60 10.64
CA LEU A 191 16.01 2.32 10.50
C LEU A 191 15.28 1.19 11.21
N LYS A 192 14.48 1.49 12.25
CA LYS A 192 13.65 0.49 12.95
C LYS A 192 12.53 -0.05 12.04
N ASP A 193 12.11 0.71 11.03
CA ASP A 193 11.08 0.32 10.06
C ASP A 193 11.63 -0.63 8.96
N LEU A 194 12.97 -0.77 8.84
CA LEU A 194 13.67 -1.49 7.75
C LEU A 194 14.07 -2.94 8.09
N LEU A 195 13.41 -3.58 9.07
CA LEU A 195 13.68 -4.96 9.53
C LEU A 195 15.19 -5.29 9.61
N TYR A 196 15.59 -6.53 9.31
CA TYR A 196 16.94 -7.09 9.48
C TYR A 196 18.11 -6.31 8.86
N ASN A 197 17.85 -5.31 8.01
CA ASN A 197 18.89 -4.55 7.31
C ASN A 197 19.24 -3.21 7.99
N GLY A 198 18.49 -2.80 9.02
CA GLY A 198 18.67 -1.53 9.72
C GLY A 198 20.12 -1.20 10.11
N PRO A 199 20.87 -2.11 10.77
CA PRO A 199 22.25 -1.82 11.18
C PRO A 199 23.22 -1.59 10.01
N ILE A 200 23.09 -2.38 8.94
CA ILE A 200 23.97 -2.27 7.77
C ILE A 200 23.67 -0.97 7.01
N LEU A 201 22.38 -0.66 6.84
CA LEU A 201 21.95 0.58 6.22
C LEU A 201 22.30 1.80 7.06
N GLY A 202 22.21 1.70 8.38
CA GLY A 202 22.66 2.75 9.29
C GLY A 202 24.13 3.08 9.07
N GLN A 203 24.99 2.07 8.98
CA GLN A 203 26.41 2.28 8.68
C GLN A 203 26.65 2.89 7.28
N ALA A 204 25.91 2.44 6.26
CA ALA A 204 26.04 2.99 4.91
C ALA A 204 25.58 4.45 4.82
N LEU A 205 24.49 4.80 5.52
CA LEU A 205 23.96 6.15 5.60
C LEU A 205 24.89 7.07 6.40
N ASP A 206 25.45 6.58 7.50
CA ASP A 206 26.42 7.30 8.33
C ASP A 206 27.70 7.64 7.54
N ARG A 207 28.26 6.65 6.82
CA ARG A 207 29.41 6.88 5.92
C ARG A 207 29.11 7.85 4.77
N ALA A 208 27.86 8.00 4.39
CA ALA A 208 27.42 8.94 3.36
C ALA A 208 27.01 10.31 3.93
N ASP A 209 27.16 10.56 5.23
CA ASP A 209 26.69 11.76 5.94
C ASP A 209 25.16 12.02 5.82
N LEU A 210 24.41 10.94 5.61
CA LEU A 210 22.96 10.93 5.41
C LEU A 210 22.21 10.34 6.61
N LEU A 211 22.90 9.97 7.68
CA LEU A 211 22.27 9.55 8.94
C LEU A 211 22.25 10.73 9.91
N ALA A 212 21.06 11.05 10.45
CA ALA A 212 20.94 12.08 11.46
C ALA A 212 21.57 11.60 12.78
N PRO A 213 22.23 12.49 13.54
CA PRO A 213 22.70 12.15 14.87
C PRO A 213 21.52 11.70 15.74
N PRO A 214 21.74 10.74 16.65
CA PRO A 214 20.68 10.30 17.57
C PRO A 214 20.15 11.51 18.33
N PRO A 215 18.83 11.73 18.38
CA PRO A 215 18.29 12.93 19.02
C PRO A 215 18.67 12.94 20.50
N PRO A 216 18.89 14.13 21.11
CA PRO A 216 18.99 14.23 22.55
C PRO A 216 17.71 13.65 23.17
N ARG A 217 17.86 12.90 24.29
CA ARG A 217 16.75 12.20 24.97
C ARG A 217 15.50 13.08 25.02
N ARG A 218 14.53 12.79 24.16
CA ARG A 218 13.30 13.56 24.07
C ARG A 218 12.44 13.24 25.30
N MET A 219 11.79 14.26 25.88
CA MET A 219 10.74 14.04 26.89
C MET A 219 9.53 13.30 26.28
N VAL A 220 9.33 13.44 24.96
CA VAL A 220 8.35 12.67 24.19
C VAL A 220 9.05 11.47 23.59
N PRO A 221 8.66 10.23 23.91
CA PRO A 221 9.31 9.06 23.34
C PRO A 221 9.26 9.07 21.81
N PRO A 222 10.29 8.54 21.13
CA PRO A 222 10.38 8.53 19.67
C PRO A 222 9.23 7.77 19.02
N ARG A 223 9.12 7.97 17.69
CA ARG A 223 8.08 7.42 16.81
C ARG A 223 7.80 5.95 17.12
N GLY A 224 6.51 5.63 17.24
CA GLY A 224 6.05 4.28 17.54
C GLY A 224 6.49 3.27 16.49
N THR A 225 7.21 2.23 16.91
CA THR A 225 7.18 0.93 16.29
C THR A 225 5.94 0.18 16.82
N GLY A 226 5.06 -0.21 15.92
CA GLY A 226 3.91 -1.04 16.24
C GLY A 226 4.40 -2.39 16.75
N PRO A 227 3.51 -3.25 17.28
CA PRO A 227 3.90 -4.58 17.70
C PRO A 227 4.66 -5.28 16.57
N THR A 228 5.93 -5.59 16.82
CA THR A 228 6.72 -6.46 15.96
C THR A 228 6.00 -7.81 15.89
N ARG A 229 5.85 -8.37 14.68
CA ARG A 229 5.22 -9.69 14.48
C ARG A 229 5.97 -10.84 15.17
N GLN A 230 7.15 -10.57 15.74
CA GLN A 230 7.95 -11.52 16.49
C GLN A 230 7.85 -11.23 17.99
N GLY A 231 7.00 -12.02 18.68
CA GLY A 231 7.23 -12.36 20.08
C GLY A 231 7.35 -11.20 21.08
N GLY A 232 6.29 -10.42 21.23
CA GLY A 232 5.85 -9.95 22.56
C GLY A 232 6.65 -8.88 23.31
N GLN A 233 7.82 -8.43 22.86
CA GLN A 233 8.52 -7.32 23.51
C GLN A 233 8.25 -5.99 22.80
N ARG A 234 7.39 -5.17 23.44
CA ARG A 234 7.24 -3.75 23.09
C ARG A 234 8.54 -3.01 23.40
N ASP A 235 8.92 -2.11 22.50
CA ASP A 235 9.94 -1.10 22.76
C ASP A 235 9.59 -0.37 24.09
N PRO A 236 10.49 -0.36 25.10
CA PRO A 236 10.27 0.30 26.37
C PRO A 236 9.86 1.78 26.23
N GLU A 237 10.30 2.44 25.15
CA GLU A 237 10.00 3.83 24.85
C GLU A 237 8.52 4.04 24.46
N LEU A 238 7.80 3.00 24.04
CA LEU A 238 6.40 3.09 23.57
C LEU A 238 5.37 2.71 24.62
N ARG A 239 5.80 2.62 25.88
CA ARG A 239 4.88 2.50 27.02
C ARG A 239 4.06 3.78 27.11
N GLY A 240 2.83 3.71 26.61
CA GLY A 240 1.84 4.79 26.76
C GLY A 240 1.09 5.16 25.49
N GLN A 241 1.35 4.56 24.32
CA GLN A 241 0.59 4.84 23.10
C GLN A 241 -0.31 3.67 22.68
N CYS A 242 -1.55 3.99 22.27
CA CYS A 242 -2.47 3.02 21.71
C CYS A 242 -2.02 2.58 20.30
N ALA A 243 -1.88 1.28 20.06
CA ALA A 243 -1.43 0.76 18.77
C ALA A 243 -2.37 1.10 17.60
N HIS A 244 -3.67 1.30 17.83
CA HIS A 244 -4.64 1.60 16.77
C HIS A 244 -4.74 3.09 16.48
N CYS A 245 -5.03 3.90 17.49
CA CYS A 245 -5.28 5.32 17.33
C CYS A 245 -4.06 6.21 17.60
N LEU A 246 -2.94 5.67 18.08
CA LEU A 246 -1.72 6.42 18.44
C LEU A 246 -1.93 7.47 19.55
N ALA A 247 -3.13 7.56 20.11
CA ALA A 247 -3.40 8.42 21.26
C ALA A 247 -2.61 7.91 22.46
N TRP A 248 -2.10 8.86 23.24
CA TRP A 248 -1.42 8.56 24.49
C TRP A 248 -2.45 8.07 25.51
N ALA A 249 -2.35 6.81 25.89
CA ALA A 249 -3.06 6.23 27.02
C ALA A 249 -1.97 5.87 28.03
N ASN A 250 -1.85 6.65 29.11
CA ASN A 250 -0.86 6.44 30.18
C ASN A 250 -1.08 5.11 30.95
N ASP A 251 -2.08 4.30 30.53
CA ASP A 251 -2.19 2.92 30.94
C ASP A 251 -1.28 2.06 30.04
N ARG A 252 -0.52 1.12 30.60
CA ARG A 252 0.45 0.31 29.86
C ARG A 252 -0.18 -0.64 28.82
N ARG A 253 -1.43 -0.40 28.40
CA ARG A 253 -2.24 -1.23 27.50
C ARG A 253 -1.75 -1.13 26.06
N VAL A 254 -2.00 -2.21 25.32
CA VAL A 254 -1.71 -2.24 23.88
C VAL A 254 -2.67 -1.37 23.08
N LEU A 255 -3.94 -1.41 23.48
CA LEU A 255 -5.04 -0.63 22.91
C LEU A 255 -5.70 0.18 24.03
N CYS A 256 -6.01 1.44 23.74
CA CYS A 256 -6.85 2.24 24.63
C CYS A 256 -8.25 1.64 24.70
N VAL A 257 -8.97 1.91 25.80
CA VAL A 257 -10.34 1.41 26.03
C VAL A 257 -11.27 1.65 24.82
N PRO A 258 -11.29 2.85 24.19
CA PRO A 258 -12.12 3.07 23.00
C PRO A 258 -11.76 2.21 21.79
N CYS A 259 -10.46 1.95 21.55
CA CYS A 259 -10.03 1.08 20.45
C CYS A 259 -10.35 -0.40 20.74
N THR A 260 -10.27 -0.82 22.01
CA THR A 260 -10.68 -2.16 22.43
C THR A 260 -12.19 -2.35 22.22
N SER A 261 -13.01 -1.39 22.67
CA SER A 261 -14.48 -1.42 22.47
C SER A 261 -14.85 -1.50 21.00
N TRP A 262 -14.22 -0.65 20.17
CA TRP A 262 -14.39 -0.67 18.72
C TRP A 262 -14.10 -2.05 18.12
N CYS A 263 -12.99 -2.67 18.49
CA CYS A 263 -12.66 -4.00 17.98
C CYS A 263 -13.68 -5.06 18.43
N CYS A 264 -14.17 -4.98 19.66
CA CYS A 264 -15.21 -5.87 20.16
C CYS A 264 -16.53 -5.72 19.37
N GLU A 265 -16.96 -4.50 19.10
CA GLU A 265 -18.17 -4.23 18.32
C GLU A 265 -18.07 -4.76 16.88
N ILE A 266 -16.96 -4.50 16.20
CA ILE A 266 -16.78 -4.96 14.81
C ILE A 266 -16.73 -6.50 14.74
N ARG A 267 -16.06 -7.16 15.69
CA ARG A 267 -16.07 -8.63 15.76
C ARG A 267 -17.45 -9.21 15.99
N LYS A 268 -18.29 -8.58 16.82
CA LYS A 268 -19.69 -9.01 17.02
C LYS A 268 -20.51 -8.94 15.72
N LEU A 269 -20.16 -8.03 14.82
CA LEU A 269 -20.78 -7.90 13.50
C LEU A 269 -20.14 -8.81 12.43
N GLY A 270 -19.23 -9.71 12.82
CA GLY A 270 -18.51 -10.60 11.90
C GLY A 270 -17.40 -9.91 11.09
N GLY A 271 -17.01 -8.69 11.48
CA GLY A 271 -15.95 -7.94 10.82
C GLY A 271 -14.54 -8.46 11.16
N ASN A 272 -13.65 -8.37 10.19
CA ASN A 272 -12.24 -8.77 10.29
C ASN A 272 -11.31 -7.57 10.07
N GLU A 273 -10.01 -7.79 10.30
CA GLU A 273 -8.99 -6.81 9.95
C GLU A 273 -8.92 -6.65 8.42
N ALA A 274 -8.97 -5.42 7.96
CA ALA A 274 -8.88 -5.05 6.56
C ALA A 274 -8.12 -3.72 6.42
N GLU A 275 -7.71 -3.40 5.20
CA GLU A 275 -7.00 -2.16 4.90
C GLU A 275 -7.95 -0.95 4.92
N CYS A 276 -7.63 0.05 5.75
CA CYS A 276 -8.42 1.27 5.85
C CYS A 276 -8.33 2.14 4.59
N ASP A 277 -9.46 2.59 4.04
CA ASP A 277 -9.50 3.39 2.80
C ASP A 277 -8.74 4.72 2.89
N ARG A 278 -8.61 5.31 4.08
CA ARG A 278 -7.95 6.61 4.29
C ARG A 278 -6.48 6.49 4.68
N CYS A 279 -6.17 5.64 5.66
CA CYS A 279 -4.80 5.54 6.20
C CYS A 279 -4.05 4.29 5.77
N HIS A 280 -4.69 3.40 5.01
CA HIS A 280 -4.11 2.17 4.47
C HIS A 280 -3.52 1.21 5.52
N ARG A 281 -3.86 1.40 6.80
CA ARG A 281 -3.46 0.49 7.87
C ARG A 281 -4.45 -0.66 7.98
N THR A 282 -3.94 -1.88 8.12
CA THR A 282 -4.73 -3.07 8.41
C THR A 282 -5.26 -3.00 9.85
N LEU A 283 -6.56 -2.73 10.00
CA LEU A 283 -7.23 -2.49 11.29
C LEU A 283 -8.67 -3.03 11.23
N MET A 284 -9.36 -3.05 12.38
CA MET A 284 -10.81 -3.28 12.40
C MET A 284 -11.56 -2.08 11.81
N LEU A 285 -12.34 -2.32 10.75
CA LEU A 285 -13.00 -1.26 9.97
C LEU A 285 -14.51 -1.26 10.16
N ARG A 286 -15.12 -0.08 9.97
CA ARG A 286 -16.57 0.08 9.80
C ARG A 286 -16.84 0.98 8.62
N GLY A 287 -17.45 0.42 7.57
CA GLY A 287 -17.64 1.12 6.30
C GLY A 287 -16.30 1.59 5.72
N GLY A 288 -15.34 0.66 5.55
CA GLY A 288 -14.04 0.92 4.92
C GLY A 288 -13.03 1.73 5.76
N MET A 289 -13.45 2.34 6.87
CA MET A 289 -12.58 3.21 7.67
C MET A 289 -12.30 2.67 9.08
N CYS A 290 -11.07 2.90 9.56
CA CYS A 290 -10.68 2.61 10.93
C CYS A 290 -11.24 3.68 11.90
N ARG A 291 -11.32 3.35 13.20
CA ARG A 291 -11.86 4.26 14.23
C ARG A 291 -11.27 5.67 14.16
N MET A 292 -9.93 5.77 14.08
CA MET A 292 -9.26 7.07 14.09
C MET A 292 -9.61 7.88 12.85
N CYS A 293 -9.56 7.26 11.66
CA CYS A 293 -9.92 7.94 10.42
C CYS A 293 -11.36 8.44 10.44
N ARG A 294 -12.29 7.67 11.03
CA ARG A 294 -13.68 8.11 11.20
C ARG A 294 -13.82 9.31 12.12
N ILE A 295 -13.04 9.37 13.21
CA ILE A 295 -13.04 10.53 14.11
C ILE A 295 -12.48 11.75 13.39
N VAL A 296 -11.33 11.62 12.73
CA VAL A 296 -10.71 12.71 11.97
C VAL A 296 -11.68 13.23 10.91
N VAL A 297 -12.33 12.34 10.15
CA VAL A 297 -13.35 12.73 9.16
C VAL A 297 -14.51 13.46 9.85
N ALA A 298 -15.07 12.90 10.93
CA ALA A 298 -16.16 13.54 11.66
C ALA A 298 -15.79 14.93 12.23
N GLU A 299 -14.56 15.11 12.72
CA GLU A 299 -14.09 16.39 13.26
C GLU A 299 -13.79 17.41 12.14
N THR A 300 -13.16 16.97 11.06
CA THR A 300 -12.74 17.86 9.95
C THR A 300 -13.86 18.24 8.98
N GLU A 301 -14.84 17.34 8.74
CA GLU A 301 -16.05 17.67 7.97
C GLU A 301 -16.98 18.62 8.74
N VAL A 302 -16.98 18.55 10.07
CA VAL A 302 -17.69 19.52 10.92
C VAL A 302 -16.98 20.87 10.93
N ASP A 303 -15.64 20.90 10.97
CA ASP A 303 -14.88 22.15 11.00
C ASP A 303 -14.87 22.92 9.67
N THR A 304 -14.92 22.24 8.52
CA THR A 304 -15.07 22.93 7.23
C THR A 304 -16.45 23.59 7.09
N ALA A 305 -17.51 22.92 7.56
CA ALA A 305 -18.86 23.49 7.58
C ALA A 305 -19.02 24.64 8.60
N ARG A 306 -18.24 24.64 9.69
CA ARG A 306 -18.27 25.67 10.74
C ARG A 306 -17.36 26.86 10.44
N SER A 307 -16.19 26.62 9.84
CA SER A 307 -15.26 27.66 9.39
C SER A 307 -15.83 28.45 8.21
N ALA A 308 -16.65 27.83 7.36
CA ALA A 308 -17.41 28.52 6.32
C ALA A 308 -18.54 29.43 6.88
N ARG A 309 -18.82 29.39 8.19
CA ARG A 309 -19.82 30.24 8.87
C ARG A 309 -19.21 31.31 9.79
N ALA A 310 -17.89 31.41 9.85
CA ALA A 310 -17.23 32.53 10.51
C ALA A 310 -17.07 33.68 9.51
N ASP A 311 -18.03 34.61 9.53
CA ASP A 311 -17.93 35.88 8.80
C ASP A 311 -16.62 36.62 9.18
N PRO A 312 -15.91 37.23 8.22
CA PRO A 312 -14.71 38.00 8.51
C PRO A 312 -15.05 39.29 9.27
N PRO A 313 -14.18 39.76 10.21
CA PRO A 313 -14.40 41.02 10.87
C PRO A 313 -14.11 42.17 9.90
N GLY A 314 -15.16 42.91 9.54
CA GLY A 314 -15.06 44.33 9.24
C GLY A 314 -14.99 44.71 7.77
N ARG A 315 -16.14 45.12 7.23
CA ARG A 315 -16.24 46.35 6.43
C ARG A 315 -17.51 47.12 6.79
N ARG A 316 -17.33 48.30 7.40
CA ARG A 316 -18.37 49.33 7.55
C ARG A 316 -18.65 49.94 6.17
N GLY A 317 -19.93 50.10 5.82
CA GLY A 317 -20.37 50.87 4.65
C GLY A 317 -21.83 50.65 4.24
N MET A 318 -22.76 51.26 4.99
CA MET A 318 -24.05 51.93 4.65
C MET A 318 -24.76 51.75 3.26
N PRO A 319 -26.09 52.01 3.14
CA PRO A 319 -27.11 51.00 2.90
C PRO A 319 -27.92 51.22 1.60
N GLY A 320 -28.56 50.16 1.10
CA GLY A 320 -29.44 50.27 -0.07
C GLY A 320 -30.37 49.08 -0.28
N ARG A 321 -31.61 49.23 0.21
CA ARG A 321 -32.88 48.72 -0.34
C ARG A 321 -33.10 47.21 -0.59
N THR A 322 -33.93 46.64 0.29
CA THR A 322 -35.18 45.86 0.06
C THR A 322 -35.15 44.65 -0.90
N ALA A 323 -35.36 43.43 -0.35
CA ALA A 323 -36.60 42.65 -0.54
C ALA A 323 -36.56 41.26 0.19
N ARG A 324 -37.46 41.11 1.19
CA ARG A 324 -38.38 39.98 1.52
C ARG A 324 -37.91 38.53 1.24
N HIS A 325 -37.73 37.71 2.30
CA HIS A 325 -38.63 36.62 2.79
C HIS A 325 -38.66 35.36 1.87
N THR A 326 -38.47 34.09 2.27
CA THR A 326 -38.67 33.31 3.53
C THR A 326 -37.97 31.93 3.39
N PRO A 327 -37.55 31.23 4.47
CA PRO A 327 -36.98 29.87 4.40
C PRO A 327 -38.02 28.76 4.70
N PRO A 328 -37.70 27.49 4.38
CA PRO A 328 -38.05 26.38 5.29
C PRO A 328 -36.90 25.35 5.39
N LEU A 329 -36.74 24.48 6.37
CA LEU A 329 -37.34 24.20 7.67
C LEU A 329 -36.31 23.26 8.34
N LEU A 330 -35.96 23.55 9.59
CA LEU A 330 -35.19 22.64 10.44
C LEU A 330 -36.07 21.44 10.81
N VAL A 331 -35.60 20.23 10.53
CA VAL A 331 -36.06 19.01 11.22
C VAL A 331 -35.01 18.65 12.26
N GLY A 332 -35.48 18.59 13.50
CA GLY A 332 -34.67 18.55 14.71
C GLY A 332 -33.85 17.26 14.87
N LEU A 333 -32.63 17.44 15.38
CA LEU A 333 -31.94 16.42 16.15
C LEU A 333 -32.18 16.73 17.63
N THR A 334 -32.95 15.86 18.27
CA THR A 334 -33.00 15.77 19.74
C THR A 334 -31.61 15.37 20.25
N PRO A 335 -31.12 15.98 21.35
CA PRO A 335 -29.90 15.53 22.00
C PRO A 335 -30.21 14.26 22.79
N LEU A 336 -29.50 13.17 22.50
CA LEU A 336 -29.50 12.01 23.37
C LEU A 336 -28.75 12.37 24.66
N ALA A 337 -29.53 12.30 25.72
CA ALA A 337 -29.19 12.53 27.11
C ALA A 337 -27.91 11.81 27.55
N GLU A 338 -27.24 12.50 28.47
CA GLU A 338 -26.34 11.94 29.48
C GLU A 338 -26.86 10.59 29.98
N TYR A 339 -26.01 9.56 29.92
CA TYR A 339 -26.20 8.36 30.74
C TYR A 339 -25.08 8.28 31.79
N PRO A 340 -25.44 8.18 33.08
CA PRO A 340 -24.51 8.04 34.19
C PRO A 340 -23.97 6.61 34.28
N GLY A 341 -22.87 6.48 35.03
CA GLY A 341 -22.05 5.28 35.13
C GLY A 341 -22.81 3.98 35.39
N GLY A 342 -22.44 2.96 34.60
CA GLY A 342 -22.74 1.56 34.86
C GLY A 342 -21.44 0.77 34.83
N VAL A 343 -20.96 0.38 36.01
CA VAL A 343 -19.87 -0.58 36.18
C VAL A 343 -20.38 -1.95 35.78
N TYR A 344 -19.98 -2.46 34.62
CA TYR A 344 -20.13 -3.87 34.28
C TYR A 344 -18.76 -4.54 34.30
N GLY A 345 -18.52 -5.29 35.37
CA GLY A 345 -17.38 -6.19 35.50
C GLY A 345 -17.49 -7.33 34.50
N CYS A 346 -16.46 -7.51 33.68
CA CYS A 346 -16.24 -8.76 32.97
C CYS A 346 -15.62 -9.74 33.95
N GLY A 347 -16.41 -10.71 34.42
CA GLY A 347 -15.96 -11.81 35.26
C GLY A 347 -14.87 -12.63 34.57
N VAL A 348 -13.70 -12.70 35.21
CA VAL A 348 -12.65 -13.66 34.89
C VAL A 348 -12.86 -14.85 35.84
N GLY A 349 -13.36 -15.96 35.31
CA GLY A 349 -13.46 -17.21 36.05
C GLY A 349 -12.07 -17.78 36.37
N PRO A 350 -11.87 -18.39 37.56
CA PRO A 350 -10.57 -18.93 37.94
C PRO A 350 -10.29 -20.24 37.20
N ARG A 351 -9.11 -20.34 36.59
CA ARG A 351 -8.56 -21.61 36.06
C ARG A 351 -7.82 -22.30 37.21
N GLU A 352 -8.40 -23.39 37.69
CA GLU A 352 -7.82 -24.28 38.69
C GLU A 352 -6.49 -24.88 38.20
N ARG A 353 -5.49 -24.86 39.09
CA ARG A 353 -4.20 -25.54 38.93
C ARG A 353 -4.36 -26.97 39.43
N GLY A 354 -4.37 -27.94 38.52
CA GLY A 354 -4.18 -29.35 38.84
C GLY A 354 -2.70 -29.68 38.97
N HIS A 355 -2.23 -29.78 40.22
CA HIS A 355 -1.03 -30.53 40.58
C HIS A 355 -1.34 -32.03 40.53
N THR A 356 -0.60 -32.79 39.75
CA THR A 356 -0.35 -34.21 40.02
C THR A 356 1.13 -34.50 39.84
N GLY A 357 1.84 -34.51 40.96
CA GLY A 357 3.08 -35.25 41.11
C GLY A 357 2.79 -36.55 41.85
N ARG A 358 3.42 -37.64 41.40
CA ARG A 358 3.74 -38.94 42.05
C ARG A 358 3.78 -40.01 40.96
N ASP A 359 4.60 -41.04 41.00
CA ASP A 359 5.82 -41.39 41.73
C ASP A 359 6.29 -42.68 41.02
N ARG A 360 7.60 -42.88 40.99
CA ARG A 360 8.38 -44.14 40.92
C ARG A 360 7.75 -45.41 40.31
N GLY A 361 8.48 -45.92 39.32
CA GLY A 361 8.63 -47.34 38.95
C GLY A 361 9.96 -47.50 38.25
#